data_AF-A0A6A7KYS7-F1
#
_entry.id   AF-A0A6A7KYS7-F1
#
_cell.length_a   1.000
_cell.length_b   1.000
_cell.length_c   1.000
_cell.angle_alpha   90.00
_cell.angle_beta   90.00
_cell.angle_gamma   90.00
#
_symmetry.space_group_name_H-M   'P 1'
#
loop_
_entity.id
_entity.type
_entity.pdbx_description
1 polymer ?
#
loop_
_entity_poly.entity_id
_entity_poly.type
_entity_poly.pdbx_seq_one_letter_code
_entity_poly.pdbx_strand_id
1 'polypeptide(L)'
;MRKFRYSLVVVLTFMLTAPADENVAGQLRVAPVAEAPGHVALGLALRRLTEVGSVMMTTAHPDDENNALLAKLRFGDGLRVTLASATRGDGGQNEIGPELFDALAVLRTEELLAAHRIDGAEQYFTRAVDFGYSFSIDETFELWGEEEIVGDYVRLIRMIRPDVVIGFIWGGEGGGQHHQASTRLTAEAFRAAADPARFPEQIEKGLRPWQPKKFYYTAGFRTPTESSPRLLSVDLGGFDPLIGKTWAELGSEARSMHKCQGIGQVSAFPWTRARGYYLQDVALEGASEPDVALPNASLRDGVETRLVALGRYAPRAPAALRRTLEAVERVAREAQHALATSGPAATLAPLLSGLTTLRTLRAELETLVVDEDARYEIDFRLSEEERDFEEAVRLASGLRVEAFADDGVVVPGQPVNVAVRVAAHGGRDVHVRRLTLAGLETPARTCTGGVSNKVTPYSCDVE
;
A
#
# COMPACT_ATOMS: atom_id res chain seq x y z
N MET A 1 -0.36 81.07 -27.97
CA MET A 1 -0.22 80.66 -26.55
C MET A 1 -0.83 79.27 -26.39
N ARG A 2 0.01 78.28 -26.02
CA ARG A 2 -0.31 76.83 -26.03
C ARG A 2 -1.38 76.49 -24.98
N LYS A 3 -2.45 75.81 -25.41
CA LYS A 3 -3.45 75.16 -24.55
C LYS A 3 -2.83 73.90 -23.95
N PHE A 4 -2.55 73.89 -22.65
CA PHE A 4 -2.20 72.66 -21.92
C PHE A 4 -3.50 71.97 -21.50
N ARG A 5 -3.72 70.77 -22.03
CA ARG A 5 -4.78 69.84 -21.60
C ARG A 5 -4.25 69.09 -20.37
N TYR A 6 -4.86 69.30 -19.22
CA TYR A 6 -4.66 68.41 -18.07
C TYR A 6 -5.47 67.13 -18.31
N SER A 7 -4.77 66.03 -18.55
CA SER A 7 -5.37 64.69 -18.53
C SER A 7 -5.38 64.23 -17.07
N LEU A 8 -6.57 64.11 -16.49
CA LEU A 8 -6.78 63.50 -15.18
C LEU A 8 -6.66 61.99 -15.33
N VAL A 9 -5.51 61.42 -14.95
CA VAL A 9 -5.34 59.97 -14.83
C VAL A 9 -6.02 59.55 -13.54
N VAL A 10 -7.20 58.92 -13.66
CA VAL A 10 -7.87 58.25 -12.53
C VAL A 10 -7.15 56.92 -12.32
N VAL A 11 -6.23 56.88 -11.35
CA VAL A 11 -5.68 55.63 -10.81
C VAL A 11 -6.75 55.05 -9.88
N LEU A 12 -7.46 54.02 -10.35
CA LEU A 12 -8.38 53.25 -9.52
C LEU A 12 -7.55 52.32 -8.63
N THR A 13 -7.13 52.83 -7.48
CA THR A 13 -6.52 52.00 -6.44
C THR A 13 -7.65 51.19 -5.80
N PHE A 14 -7.81 49.93 -6.19
CA PHE A 14 -8.60 48.98 -5.42
C PHE A 14 -7.87 48.74 -4.08
N MET A 15 -8.18 49.56 -3.07
CA MET A 15 -7.91 49.19 -1.69
C MET A 15 -8.86 48.05 -1.34
N LEU A 16 -8.39 46.81 -1.51
CA LEU A 16 -8.91 45.67 -0.77
C LEU A 16 -8.69 45.96 0.72
N THR A 17 -9.65 46.66 1.33
CA THR A 17 -9.83 46.65 2.78
C THR A 17 -10.31 45.25 3.16
N ALA A 18 -9.40 44.29 3.20
CA ALA A 18 -9.66 43.06 3.92
C ALA A 18 -9.84 43.46 5.40
N PRO A 19 -10.94 43.09 6.08
CA PRO A 19 -11.02 43.27 7.52
C PRO A 19 -9.83 42.51 8.14
N ALA A 20 -8.98 43.24 8.87
CA ALA A 20 -7.80 42.69 9.55
C ALA A 20 -8.20 41.96 10.85
N ASP A 21 -9.24 41.13 10.79
CA ASP A 21 -9.82 40.44 11.94
C ASP A 21 -10.39 39.05 11.56
N GLU A 22 -9.64 38.31 10.75
CA GLU A 22 -9.69 36.86 10.83
C GLU A 22 -8.30 36.38 11.23
N ASN A 23 -8.17 35.94 12.48
CA ASN A 23 -7.15 34.97 12.83
C ASN A 23 -7.41 33.73 11.96
N VAL A 24 -6.88 33.73 10.73
CA VAL A 24 -6.78 32.53 9.91
C VAL A 24 -5.75 31.66 10.62
N ALA A 25 -6.21 30.95 11.65
CA ALA A 25 -5.49 29.84 12.22
C ALA A 25 -5.46 28.77 11.13
N GLY A 26 -4.42 28.81 10.30
CA GLY A 26 -4.12 27.77 9.33
C GLY A 26 -3.76 26.50 10.08
N GLN A 27 -4.75 25.70 10.45
CA GLN A 27 -4.53 24.36 10.94
C GLN A 27 -4.30 23.47 9.72
N LEU A 28 -3.14 22.82 9.66
CA LEU A 28 -2.90 21.76 8.66
C LEU A 28 -3.97 20.69 8.87
N ARG A 29 -4.90 20.58 7.91
CA ARG A 29 -5.86 19.49 7.85
C ARG A 29 -5.30 18.43 6.94
N VAL A 30 -4.64 17.45 7.54
CA VAL A 30 -4.23 16.24 6.82
C VAL A 30 -5.51 15.48 6.46
N ALA A 31 -5.80 15.40 5.16
CA ALA A 31 -6.89 14.59 4.63
C ALA A 31 -6.27 13.28 4.12
N PRO A 32 -6.53 12.13 4.77
CA PRO A 32 -6.00 10.86 4.32
C PRO A 32 -6.42 10.56 2.89
N VAL A 33 -5.53 9.96 2.10
CA VAL A 33 -5.86 9.53 0.73
C VAL A 33 -6.95 8.46 0.76
N ALA A 34 -7.02 7.65 1.82
CA ALA A 34 -8.10 6.71 2.07
C ALA A 34 -9.49 7.38 2.18
N GLU A 35 -9.55 8.66 2.54
CA GLU A 35 -10.79 9.45 2.67
C GLU A 35 -11.06 10.33 1.44
N ALA A 36 -10.31 10.12 0.34
CA ALA A 36 -10.41 10.96 -0.84
C ALA A 36 -11.83 10.94 -1.47
N PRO A 37 -12.26 12.04 -2.10
CA PRO A 37 -13.56 12.10 -2.77
C PRO A 37 -13.73 11.00 -3.81
N GLY A 38 -14.97 10.59 -4.07
CA GLY A 38 -15.27 9.40 -4.89
C GLY A 38 -14.61 9.35 -6.28
N HIS A 39 -14.36 10.49 -6.93
CA HIS A 39 -13.66 10.51 -8.23
C HIS A 39 -12.14 10.26 -8.10
N VAL A 40 -11.51 10.78 -7.04
CA VAL A 40 -10.09 10.53 -6.73
C VAL A 40 -9.91 9.08 -6.33
N ALA A 41 -10.72 8.60 -5.37
CA ALA A 41 -10.69 7.21 -4.93
C ALA A 41 -10.89 6.23 -6.09
N LEU A 42 -11.87 6.49 -6.97
CA LEU A 42 -12.09 5.67 -8.17
C LEU A 42 -10.88 5.72 -9.11
N GLY A 43 -10.33 6.91 -9.39
CA GLY A 43 -9.15 7.02 -10.24
C GLY A 43 -7.94 6.26 -9.70
N LEU A 44 -7.73 6.27 -8.38
CA LEU A 44 -6.67 5.49 -7.72
C LEU A 44 -6.95 3.98 -7.79
N ALA A 45 -8.19 3.55 -7.56
CA ALA A 45 -8.58 2.15 -7.72
C ALA A 45 -8.35 1.65 -9.16
N LEU A 46 -8.68 2.47 -10.16
CA LEU A 46 -8.45 2.13 -11.57
C LEU A 46 -6.98 1.99 -11.96
N ARG A 47 -6.04 2.67 -11.27
CA ARG A 47 -4.59 2.51 -11.54
C ARG A 47 -4.07 1.13 -11.15
N ARG A 48 -4.75 0.45 -10.23
CA ARG A 48 -4.39 -0.90 -9.77
C ARG A 48 -4.76 -1.98 -10.77
N LEU A 49 -5.85 -1.81 -11.53
CA LEU A 49 -6.46 -2.85 -12.36
C LEU A 49 -5.62 -3.38 -13.54
N THR A 50 -4.37 -2.93 -13.66
CA THR A 50 -3.42 -3.39 -14.68
C THR A 50 -2.13 -3.91 -14.05
N GLU A 51 -2.00 -3.86 -12.73
CA GLU A 51 -0.78 -4.08 -11.96
C GLU A 51 -1.08 -5.03 -10.78
N VAL A 52 -0.51 -6.23 -10.84
CA VAL A 52 -0.62 -7.28 -9.82
C VAL A 52 0.66 -7.43 -9.00
N GLY A 53 1.59 -6.49 -9.16
CA GLY A 53 2.87 -6.50 -8.47
C GLY A 53 2.75 -6.09 -7.00
N SER A 54 3.68 -6.59 -6.19
CA SER A 54 3.76 -6.24 -4.78
C SER A 54 5.17 -5.89 -4.34
N VAL A 55 5.26 -4.94 -3.39
CA VAL A 55 6.51 -4.51 -2.75
C VAL A 55 6.38 -4.68 -1.24
N MET A 56 7.41 -5.21 -0.60
CA MET A 56 7.52 -5.27 0.85
C MET A 56 8.72 -4.44 1.31
N MET A 57 8.46 -3.40 2.12
CA MET A 57 9.51 -2.69 2.84
C MET A 57 9.66 -3.31 4.22
N THR A 58 10.88 -3.49 4.69
CA THR A 58 11.18 -4.00 6.03
C THR A 58 11.94 -2.96 6.84
N THR A 59 11.49 -2.70 8.06
CA THR A 59 12.12 -1.76 8.99
C THR A 59 12.33 -2.39 10.35
N ALA A 60 13.07 -1.73 11.25
CA ALA A 60 13.14 -2.17 12.63
C ALA A 60 11.96 -1.62 13.44
N HIS A 61 11.66 -0.34 13.23
CA HIS A 61 10.72 0.42 14.04
C HIS A 61 9.70 1.18 13.18
N PRO A 62 8.52 1.51 13.74
CA PRO A 62 7.59 2.47 13.12
C PRO A 62 8.17 3.88 13.08
N ASP A 63 8.43 4.49 11.91
CA ASP A 63 9.07 5.81 11.64
C ASP A 63 10.32 5.70 10.74
N ASP A 64 10.87 4.50 10.63
CA ASP A 64 11.95 4.15 9.70
C ASP A 64 11.49 4.18 8.24
N GLU A 65 10.20 3.95 7.98
CA GLU A 65 9.68 3.79 6.64
C GLU A 65 9.79 5.08 5.82
N ASN A 66 9.96 4.91 4.50
CA ASN A 66 9.87 6.05 3.59
C ASN A 66 8.43 6.19 3.07
N ASN A 67 7.58 6.89 3.82
CA ASN A 67 6.17 7.07 3.45
C ASN A 67 5.97 7.69 2.05
N ALA A 68 6.88 8.55 1.57
CA ALA A 68 6.80 9.10 0.22
C ALA A 68 7.01 8.02 -0.85
N LEU A 69 7.94 7.09 -0.63
CA LEU A 69 8.11 5.95 -1.53
C LEU A 69 6.89 5.02 -1.46
N LEU A 70 6.38 4.74 -0.26
CA LEU A 70 5.18 3.90 -0.09
C LEU A 70 4.00 4.49 -0.87
N ALA A 71 3.73 5.78 -0.71
CA ALA A 71 2.67 6.50 -1.43
C ALA A 71 2.88 6.47 -2.95
N LYS A 72 4.11 6.69 -3.44
CA LYS A 72 4.42 6.60 -4.88
C LYS A 72 4.12 5.21 -5.43
N LEU A 73 4.65 4.16 -4.79
CA LEU A 73 4.48 2.78 -5.25
C LEU A 73 3.00 2.38 -5.22
N ARG A 74 2.29 2.81 -4.17
CA ARG A 74 0.89 2.48 -3.95
C ARG A 74 -0.05 3.20 -4.92
N PHE A 75 0.03 4.53 -4.97
CA PHE A 75 -0.95 5.37 -5.67
C PHE A 75 -0.48 5.80 -7.06
N GLY A 76 0.83 5.96 -7.25
CA GLY A 76 1.41 6.29 -8.55
C GLY A 76 1.54 5.04 -9.42
N ASP A 77 2.22 4.02 -8.90
CA ASP A 77 2.55 2.81 -9.66
C ASP A 77 1.48 1.71 -9.54
N GLY A 78 0.46 1.90 -8.70
CA GLY A 78 -0.70 0.99 -8.57
C GLY A 78 -0.40 -0.33 -7.87
N LEU A 79 0.76 -0.47 -7.22
CA LEU A 79 1.20 -1.71 -6.61
C LEU A 79 0.51 -2.00 -5.27
N ARG A 80 0.52 -3.26 -4.87
CA ARG A 80 0.31 -3.64 -3.46
C ARG A 80 1.58 -3.33 -2.67
N VAL A 81 1.47 -2.60 -1.57
CA VAL A 81 2.62 -2.17 -0.77
C VAL A 81 2.41 -2.62 0.66
N THR A 82 3.41 -3.27 1.22
CA THR A 82 3.41 -3.78 2.59
C THR A 82 4.63 -3.24 3.35
N LEU A 83 4.45 -2.92 4.62
CA LEU A 83 5.51 -2.61 5.56
C LEU A 83 5.56 -3.72 6.60
N ALA A 84 6.75 -4.28 6.81
CA ALA A 84 7.01 -5.31 7.82
C ALA A 84 8.06 -4.80 8.81
N SER A 85 7.59 -4.29 9.95
CA SER A 85 8.46 -3.79 11.01
C SER A 85 8.89 -4.94 11.92
N ALA A 86 10.17 -4.98 12.30
CA ALA A 86 10.67 -6.00 13.23
C ALA A 86 9.92 -5.90 14.56
N THR A 87 9.85 -4.69 15.13
CA THR A 87 9.27 -4.40 16.45
C THR A 87 8.10 -3.42 16.34
N ARG A 88 7.45 -3.13 17.48
CA ARG A 88 6.42 -2.08 17.60
C ARG A 88 7.00 -0.73 18.06
N GLY A 89 8.32 -0.61 18.23
CA GLY A 89 8.94 0.64 18.67
C GLY A 89 8.72 0.98 20.15
N ASP A 90 8.38 -0.01 20.95
CA ASP A 90 7.98 0.15 22.35
C ASP A 90 9.13 0.38 23.33
N GLY A 91 10.39 0.29 22.87
CA GLY A 91 11.59 0.67 23.59
C GLY A 91 12.04 2.12 23.35
N GLY A 92 11.28 2.87 22.53
CA GLY A 92 11.56 4.26 22.18
C GLY A 92 11.08 5.31 23.19
N GLN A 93 11.29 6.57 22.86
CA GLN A 93 10.79 7.72 23.63
C GLN A 93 9.34 8.07 23.28
N ASN A 94 8.64 8.72 24.22
CA ASN A 94 7.31 9.28 24.03
C ASN A 94 7.32 10.78 24.38
N GLU A 95 7.15 11.63 23.37
CA GLU A 95 7.21 13.09 23.46
C GLU A 95 5.88 13.73 23.89
N ILE A 96 4.78 12.97 23.85
CA ILE A 96 3.42 13.52 24.05
C ILE A 96 2.72 12.95 25.28
N GLY A 97 3.32 11.98 25.98
CA GLY A 97 2.67 11.30 27.07
C GLY A 97 3.59 10.39 27.88
N PRO A 98 3.08 9.81 28.97
CA PRO A 98 3.85 8.95 29.88
C PRO A 98 3.86 7.46 29.46
N GLU A 99 3.19 7.07 28.37
CA GLU A 99 3.09 5.68 27.94
C GLU A 99 4.47 5.14 27.52
N LEU A 100 4.81 3.94 28.01
CA LEU A 100 6.05 3.21 27.74
C LEU A 100 5.72 1.72 27.50
N PHE A 101 6.67 0.99 26.90
CA PHE A 101 6.56 -0.46 26.67
C PHE A 101 5.24 -0.82 25.95
N ASP A 102 4.50 -1.83 26.40
CA ASP A 102 3.27 -2.30 25.76
C ASP A 102 2.25 -1.19 25.45
N ALA A 103 2.09 -0.21 26.34
CA ALA A 103 1.19 0.93 26.11
C ALA A 103 1.69 1.81 24.96
N LEU A 104 3.00 2.01 24.85
CA LEU A 104 3.63 2.70 23.72
C LEU A 104 3.54 1.87 22.44
N ALA A 105 3.62 0.54 22.52
CA ALA A 105 3.44 -0.36 21.39
C ALA A 105 2.07 -0.16 20.73
N VAL A 106 1.01 -0.08 21.54
CA VAL A 106 -0.35 0.20 21.08
C VAL A 106 -0.41 1.59 20.42
N LEU A 107 0.12 2.61 21.09
CA LEU A 107 0.13 3.98 20.57
C LEU A 107 0.86 4.08 19.22
N ARG A 108 2.09 3.58 19.10
CA ARG A 108 2.87 3.61 17.85
C ARG A 108 2.24 2.77 16.74
N THR A 109 1.56 1.68 17.10
CA THR A 109 0.78 0.90 16.12
C THR A 109 -0.36 1.75 15.54
N GLU A 110 -1.12 2.46 16.37
CA GLU A 110 -2.20 3.34 15.90
C GLU A 110 -1.68 4.54 15.09
N GLU A 111 -0.53 5.10 15.48
CA GLU A 111 0.14 6.15 14.69
C GLU A 111 0.56 5.67 13.31
N LEU A 112 1.14 4.47 13.23
CA LEU A 112 1.55 3.86 11.98
C LEU A 112 0.35 3.51 11.09
N LEU A 113 -0.72 2.93 11.66
CA LEU A 113 -1.97 2.71 10.95
C LEU A 113 -2.59 4.02 10.45
N ALA A 114 -2.43 5.12 11.19
CA ALA A 114 -2.86 6.44 10.75
C ALA A 114 -2.00 7.00 9.61
N ALA A 115 -0.67 6.80 9.65
CA ALA A 115 0.23 7.12 8.54
C ALA A 115 -0.17 6.34 7.28
N HIS A 116 -0.54 5.07 7.42
CA HIS A 116 -0.96 4.22 6.31
C HIS A 116 -2.31 4.60 5.69
N ARG A 117 -3.17 5.35 6.40
CA ARG A 117 -4.34 5.97 5.74
C ARG A 117 -3.93 7.06 4.73
N ILE A 118 -2.71 7.56 4.80
CA ILE A 118 -2.15 8.59 3.92
C ILE A 118 -1.28 7.97 2.82
N ASP A 119 -0.41 7.00 3.14
CA ASP A 119 0.50 6.37 2.16
C ASP A 119 -0.02 5.06 1.54
N GLY A 120 -1.03 4.44 2.16
CA GLY A 120 -1.76 3.28 1.68
C GLY A 120 -1.04 1.93 1.79
N ALA A 121 0.01 1.80 2.61
CA ALA A 121 0.67 0.51 2.87
C ALA A 121 -0.11 -0.37 3.87
N GLU A 122 0.05 -1.68 3.76
CA GLU A 122 -0.44 -2.66 4.75
C GLU A 122 0.65 -2.95 5.80
N GLN A 123 0.31 -2.93 7.09
CA GLN A 123 1.27 -3.15 8.17
C GLN A 123 1.33 -4.60 8.66
N TYR A 124 2.54 -5.10 8.86
CA TYR A 124 2.86 -6.39 9.50
C TYR A 124 3.98 -6.22 10.53
N PHE A 125 4.01 -7.09 11.54
CA PHE A 125 5.07 -7.12 12.55
C PHE A 125 5.68 -8.51 12.66
N THR A 126 6.98 -8.57 12.98
CA THR A 126 7.60 -9.82 13.48
C THR A 126 7.36 -9.98 14.99
N ARG A 127 7.94 -11.03 15.58
CA ARG A 127 7.95 -11.22 17.03
C ARG A 127 9.07 -10.48 17.78
N ALA A 128 9.94 -9.75 17.08
CA ALA A 128 11.08 -9.08 17.71
C ALA A 128 10.62 -8.06 18.76
N VAL A 129 11.41 -7.94 19.82
CA VAL A 129 11.17 -7.01 20.93
C VAL A 129 12.05 -5.78 20.79
N ASP A 130 11.52 -4.59 21.07
CA ASP A 130 12.32 -3.38 21.10
C ASP A 130 12.93 -3.20 22.50
N PHE A 131 14.18 -3.60 22.68
CA PHE A 131 14.88 -3.50 23.97
C PHE A 131 15.56 -2.14 24.18
N GLY A 132 15.21 -1.13 23.38
CA GLY A 132 15.77 0.20 23.43
C GLY A 132 16.98 0.36 22.51
N TYR A 133 17.89 1.27 22.87
CA TYR A 133 18.96 1.69 21.97
C TYR A 133 20.07 0.63 21.85
N SER A 134 20.11 -0.06 20.72
CA SER A 134 21.11 -1.09 20.43
C SER A 134 22.43 -0.53 19.88
N PHE A 135 23.56 -1.02 20.37
CA PHE A 135 24.91 -0.66 19.89
C PHE A 135 25.60 -1.80 19.15
N SER A 136 24.98 -2.99 19.07
CA SER A 136 25.57 -4.17 18.45
C SER A 136 24.53 -4.97 17.65
N ILE A 137 24.91 -5.35 16.43
CA ILE A 137 24.10 -6.26 15.60
C ILE A 137 24.06 -7.64 16.26
N ASP A 138 25.18 -8.13 16.77
CA ASP A 138 25.27 -9.45 17.38
C ASP A 138 24.42 -9.54 18.66
N GLU A 139 24.40 -8.48 19.47
CA GLU A 139 23.49 -8.39 20.64
C GLU A 139 22.02 -8.40 20.20
N THR A 140 21.71 -7.68 19.12
CA THR A 140 20.35 -7.66 18.57
C THR A 140 19.94 -9.05 18.08
N PHE A 141 20.82 -9.77 17.41
CA PHE A 141 20.59 -11.15 16.96
C PHE A 141 20.39 -12.12 18.12
N GLU A 142 21.18 -11.99 19.18
CA GLU A 142 21.04 -12.79 20.40
C GLU A 142 19.68 -12.54 21.08
N LEU A 143 19.30 -11.27 21.26
CA LEU A 143 18.07 -10.89 21.97
C LEU A 143 16.80 -11.15 21.16
N TRP A 144 16.86 -11.01 19.83
CA TRP A 144 15.71 -11.27 18.96
C TRP A 144 15.54 -12.75 18.63
N GLY A 145 16.62 -13.54 18.68
CA GLY A 145 16.67 -14.84 18.06
C GLY A 145 16.78 -14.70 16.54
N GLU A 146 18.00 -14.73 16.02
CA GLU A 146 18.31 -14.55 14.59
C GLU A 146 17.43 -15.45 13.69
N GLU A 147 17.46 -16.76 13.92
CA GLU A 147 16.67 -17.72 13.11
C GLU A 147 15.16 -17.54 13.30
N GLU A 148 14.69 -17.16 14.49
CA GLU A 148 13.28 -16.89 14.75
C GLU A 148 12.77 -15.71 13.92
N ILE A 149 13.52 -14.61 13.86
CA ILE A 149 13.15 -13.42 13.08
C ILE A 149 13.33 -13.65 11.58
N VAL A 150 14.37 -14.36 11.15
CA VAL A 150 14.48 -14.80 9.75
C VAL A 150 13.27 -15.65 9.39
N GLY A 151 12.84 -16.56 10.26
CA GLY A 151 11.64 -17.39 10.08
C GLY A 151 10.36 -16.57 9.94
N ASP A 152 10.20 -15.48 10.70
CA ASP A 152 9.07 -14.57 10.56
C ASP A 152 9.08 -13.80 9.25
N TYR A 153 10.24 -13.27 8.82
CA TYR A 153 10.35 -12.63 7.51
C TYR A 153 10.11 -13.62 6.37
N VAL A 154 10.62 -14.86 6.46
CA VAL A 154 10.35 -15.92 5.49
C VAL A 154 8.85 -16.22 5.41
N ARG A 155 8.16 -16.28 6.55
CA ARG A 155 6.71 -16.47 6.60
C ARG A 155 5.99 -15.31 5.90
N LEU A 156 6.34 -14.07 6.21
CA LEU A 156 5.76 -12.88 5.57
C LEU A 156 6.01 -12.87 4.06
N ILE A 157 7.22 -13.18 3.60
CA ILE A 157 7.56 -13.27 2.18
C ILE A 157 6.72 -14.35 1.48
N ARG A 158 6.54 -15.53 2.08
CA ARG A 158 5.73 -16.61 1.49
C ARG A 158 4.23 -16.29 1.43
N MET A 159 3.72 -15.54 2.42
CA MET A 159 2.31 -15.12 2.47
C MET A 159 1.99 -13.93 1.56
N ILE A 160 2.82 -12.89 1.60
CA ILE A 160 2.63 -11.63 0.86
C ILE A 160 3.07 -11.77 -0.60
N ARG A 161 4.05 -12.65 -0.84
CA ARG A 161 4.66 -12.91 -2.16
C ARG A 161 5.19 -11.63 -2.83
N PRO A 162 6.03 -10.81 -2.14
CA PRO A 162 6.55 -9.57 -2.71
C PRO A 162 7.42 -9.82 -3.94
N ASP A 163 7.23 -9.05 -5.00
CA ASP A 163 8.11 -9.08 -6.17
C ASP A 163 9.43 -8.36 -5.89
N VAL A 164 9.39 -7.30 -5.08
CA VAL A 164 10.56 -6.52 -4.64
C VAL A 164 10.54 -6.38 -3.11
N VAL A 165 11.69 -6.57 -2.48
CA VAL A 165 11.89 -6.34 -1.05
C VAL A 165 12.84 -5.16 -0.85
N ILE A 166 12.54 -4.29 0.11
CA ILE A 166 13.33 -3.09 0.41
C ILE A 166 13.63 -3.03 1.90
N GLY A 167 14.89 -3.22 2.27
CA GLY A 167 15.38 -3.01 3.62
C GLY A 167 15.62 -1.53 3.94
N PHE A 168 15.83 -1.25 5.22
CA PHE A 168 16.16 0.09 5.69
C PHE A 168 17.67 0.33 5.58
N ILE A 169 18.42 0.35 6.68
CA ILE A 169 19.86 0.68 6.68
C ILE A 169 20.69 -0.60 6.75
N TRP A 170 21.64 -0.78 5.82
CA TRP A 170 22.52 -1.97 5.79
C TRP A 170 23.71 -1.90 6.77
N GLY A 171 24.29 -0.72 6.94
CA GLY A 171 25.54 -0.53 7.68
C GLY A 171 25.65 0.85 8.31
N GLY A 172 26.75 1.08 9.02
CA GLY A 172 27.02 2.32 9.76
C GLY A 172 27.44 2.02 11.20
N GLU A 173 28.20 2.95 11.78
CA GLU A 173 28.80 2.81 13.12
C GLU A 173 28.08 3.64 14.21
N GLY A 174 27.01 4.37 13.84
CA GLY A 174 26.13 4.99 14.84
C GLY A 174 25.37 3.91 15.62
N GLY A 175 24.93 4.20 16.84
CA GLY A 175 24.00 3.28 17.51
C GLY A 175 22.63 3.21 16.81
N GLY A 176 21.69 2.45 17.38
CA GLY A 176 20.45 2.05 16.71
C GLY A 176 20.65 0.84 15.80
N GLN A 177 21.43 -0.16 16.24
CA GLN A 177 21.83 -1.31 15.42
C GLN A 177 20.68 -2.26 15.04
N HIS A 178 19.47 -2.05 15.58
CA HIS A 178 18.24 -2.68 15.09
C HIS A 178 18.01 -2.45 13.60
N HIS A 179 18.36 -1.26 13.06
CA HIS A 179 18.18 -0.95 11.64
C HIS A 179 19.03 -1.88 10.75
N GLN A 180 20.29 -2.09 11.12
CA GLN A 180 21.22 -2.98 10.41
C GLN A 180 20.83 -4.44 10.60
N ALA A 181 20.47 -4.82 11.83
CA ALA A 181 20.01 -6.18 12.13
C ALA A 181 18.80 -6.56 11.28
N SER A 182 17.71 -5.77 11.32
CA SER A 182 16.50 -6.04 10.53
C SER A 182 16.77 -6.13 9.02
N THR A 183 17.62 -5.25 8.48
CA THR A 183 17.98 -5.28 7.06
C THR A 183 18.78 -6.53 6.67
N ARG A 184 19.71 -6.98 7.53
CA ARG A 184 20.50 -8.20 7.29
C ARG A 184 19.66 -9.48 7.39
N LEU A 185 18.79 -9.57 8.39
CA LEU A 185 17.86 -10.69 8.55
C LEU A 185 16.88 -10.77 7.38
N THR A 186 16.42 -9.62 6.87
CA THR A 186 15.60 -9.55 5.65
C THR A 186 16.35 -10.06 4.43
N ALA A 187 17.64 -9.73 4.31
CA ALA A 187 18.48 -10.18 3.20
C ALA A 187 18.68 -11.70 3.20
N GLU A 188 18.80 -12.32 4.38
CA GLU A 188 18.80 -13.77 4.49
C GLU A 188 17.44 -14.35 4.11
N ALA A 189 16.36 -13.79 4.66
CA ALA A 189 15.00 -14.23 4.38
C ALA A 189 14.64 -14.16 2.88
N PHE A 190 15.20 -13.19 2.13
CA PHE A 190 15.01 -13.03 0.69
C PHE A 190 15.34 -14.30 -0.11
N ARG A 191 16.39 -15.04 0.26
CA ARG A 191 16.73 -16.33 -0.37
C ARG A 191 16.09 -17.50 0.36
N ALA A 192 16.05 -17.48 1.69
CA ALA A 192 15.50 -18.59 2.48
C ALA A 192 14.00 -18.83 2.17
N ALA A 193 13.24 -17.81 1.81
CA ALA A 193 11.83 -17.97 1.46
C ALA A 193 11.58 -18.84 0.22
N ALA A 194 12.56 -18.95 -0.67
CA ALA A 194 12.51 -19.77 -1.88
C ALA A 194 12.89 -21.23 -1.64
N ASP A 195 13.55 -21.54 -0.51
CA ASP A 195 14.00 -22.89 -0.18
C ASP A 195 12.97 -23.60 0.72
N PRO A 196 12.29 -24.66 0.24
CA PRO A 196 11.35 -25.41 1.07
C PRO A 196 12.00 -26.15 2.25
N ALA A 197 13.32 -26.34 2.25
CA ALA A 197 14.05 -26.95 3.36
C ALA A 197 14.35 -25.96 4.50
N ARG A 198 14.35 -24.65 4.24
CA ARG A 198 14.38 -23.62 5.28
C ARG A 198 12.97 -23.42 5.84
N PHE A 199 12.83 -23.52 7.16
CA PHE A 199 11.54 -23.41 7.87
C PHE A 199 10.46 -24.35 7.29
N PRO A 200 10.69 -25.68 7.27
CA PRO A 200 9.79 -26.65 6.65
C PRO A 200 8.42 -26.72 7.35
N GLU A 201 8.34 -26.35 8.63
CA GLU A 201 7.09 -26.29 9.40
C GLU A 201 6.09 -25.26 8.83
N GLN A 202 6.58 -24.29 8.04
CA GLN A 202 5.74 -23.35 7.31
C GLN A 202 5.13 -23.98 6.06
N ILE A 203 5.88 -24.85 5.39
CA ILE A 203 5.42 -25.59 4.22
C ILE A 203 4.37 -26.62 4.62
N GLU A 204 4.59 -27.32 5.75
CA GLU A 204 3.61 -28.22 6.36
C GLU A 204 2.29 -27.52 6.71
N LYS A 205 2.35 -26.23 7.05
CA LYS A 205 1.17 -25.37 7.29
C LYS A 205 0.53 -24.80 6.02
N GLY A 206 1.00 -25.21 4.84
CA GLY A 206 0.41 -24.85 3.54
C GLY A 206 1.02 -23.62 2.87
N LEU A 207 2.07 -23.01 3.42
CA LEU A 207 2.79 -21.96 2.70
C LEU A 207 3.63 -22.56 1.56
N ARG A 208 3.70 -21.86 0.43
CA ARG A 208 4.53 -22.27 -0.71
C ARG A 208 5.80 -21.45 -0.77
N PRO A 209 6.93 -22.01 -1.24
CA PRO A 209 8.14 -21.24 -1.48
C PRO A 209 7.87 -20.04 -2.40
N TRP A 210 8.60 -18.96 -2.17
CA TRP A 210 8.55 -17.77 -2.99
C TRP A 210 9.90 -17.07 -3.03
N GLN A 211 10.34 -16.72 -4.24
CA GLN A 211 11.57 -15.96 -4.47
C GLN A 211 11.21 -14.56 -4.96
N PRO A 212 11.29 -13.52 -4.10
CA PRO A 212 11.27 -12.14 -4.55
C PRO A 212 12.41 -11.90 -5.55
N LYS A 213 12.24 -10.95 -6.47
CA LYS A 213 13.13 -10.80 -7.63
C LYS A 213 14.29 -9.84 -7.38
N LYS A 214 14.10 -8.86 -6.53
CA LYS A 214 15.13 -7.88 -6.17
C LYS A 214 15.06 -7.52 -4.70
N PHE A 215 16.23 -7.35 -4.10
CA PHE A 215 16.38 -6.82 -2.75
C PHE A 215 17.20 -5.54 -2.78
N TYR A 216 16.59 -4.46 -2.30
CA TYR A 216 17.23 -3.15 -2.14
C TYR A 216 17.37 -2.81 -0.66
N TYR A 217 18.22 -1.84 -0.33
CA TYR A 217 18.17 -1.14 0.96
C TYR A 217 18.39 0.37 0.78
N THR A 218 17.96 1.18 1.75
CA THR A 218 18.09 2.63 1.67
C THR A 218 19.56 3.06 1.66
N ALA A 219 19.90 4.04 0.82
CA ALA A 219 21.22 4.68 0.84
C ALA A 219 21.33 5.72 1.99
N GLY A 220 20.40 5.69 2.95
CA GLY A 220 20.28 6.65 4.04
C GLY A 220 19.39 7.84 3.70
N PHE A 221 19.39 8.84 4.58
CA PHE A 221 18.55 10.04 4.45
C PHE A 221 19.17 11.15 3.61
N ARG A 222 20.47 11.06 3.32
CA ARG A 222 21.20 12.04 2.49
C ARG A 222 21.28 11.53 1.06
N THR A 223 21.27 12.44 0.10
CA THR A 223 21.58 12.10 -1.30
C THR A 223 22.98 11.51 -1.35
N PRO A 224 23.16 10.29 -1.88
CA PRO A 224 24.48 9.69 -1.99
C PRO A 224 25.37 10.54 -2.89
N THR A 225 26.61 10.73 -2.49
CA THR A 225 27.60 11.53 -3.25
C THR A 225 28.39 10.70 -4.24
N GLU A 226 28.37 9.36 -4.07
CA GLU A 226 29.12 8.42 -4.90
C GLU A 226 28.21 7.78 -5.94
N SER A 227 28.67 7.75 -7.19
CA SER A 227 27.99 7.01 -8.26
C SER A 227 28.33 5.53 -8.15
N SER A 228 27.33 4.68 -7.97
CA SER A 228 27.45 3.22 -8.02
C SER A 228 26.47 2.66 -9.03
N PRO A 229 26.85 1.66 -9.85
CA PRO A 229 25.89 0.99 -10.74
C PRO A 229 24.74 0.31 -9.99
N ARG A 230 24.96 -0.02 -8.71
CA ARG A 230 23.93 -0.59 -7.82
C ARG A 230 23.04 0.46 -7.18
N LEU A 231 23.40 1.75 -7.26
CA LEU A 231 22.61 2.83 -6.67
C LEU A 231 21.49 3.26 -7.63
N LEU A 232 20.25 3.05 -7.21
CA LEU A 232 19.05 3.59 -7.82
C LEU A 232 18.67 4.90 -7.11
N SER A 233 18.42 5.96 -7.88
CA SER A 233 17.80 7.19 -7.38
C SER A 233 16.33 7.22 -7.76
N VAL A 234 15.44 7.27 -6.77
CA VAL A 234 13.99 7.37 -6.99
C VAL A 234 13.54 8.80 -6.75
N ASP A 235 12.91 9.41 -7.75
CA ASP A 235 12.28 10.72 -7.61
C ASP A 235 10.95 10.62 -6.83
N LEU A 236 10.87 11.35 -5.72
CA LEU A 236 9.69 11.47 -4.86
C LEU A 236 9.09 12.89 -4.94
N GLY A 237 9.66 13.79 -5.76
CA GLY A 237 9.12 15.12 -6.00
C GLY A 237 8.03 15.17 -7.08
N GLY A 238 7.76 14.08 -7.77
CA GLY A 238 6.73 14.01 -8.81
C GLY A 238 5.34 14.36 -8.28
N PHE A 239 4.64 15.26 -8.99
CA PHE A 239 3.29 15.72 -8.66
C PHE A 239 2.23 14.81 -9.29
N ASP A 240 1.30 14.33 -8.47
CA ASP A 240 0.15 13.57 -8.94
C ASP A 240 -1.07 14.48 -9.13
N PRO A 241 -1.60 14.66 -10.35
CA PRO A 241 -2.72 15.57 -10.60
C PRO A 241 -4.07 15.05 -10.08
N LEU A 242 -4.20 13.76 -9.80
CA LEU A 242 -5.44 13.19 -9.27
C LEU A 242 -5.54 13.45 -7.76
N ILE A 243 -4.42 13.30 -7.04
CA ILE A 243 -4.34 13.59 -5.60
C ILE A 243 -4.14 15.10 -5.35
N GLY A 244 -3.47 15.80 -6.27
CA GLY A 244 -3.13 17.21 -6.13
C GLY A 244 -1.93 17.47 -5.22
N LYS A 245 -1.04 16.50 -5.06
CA LYS A 245 0.16 16.57 -4.19
C LYS A 245 1.34 15.83 -4.83
N THR A 246 2.55 16.20 -4.42
CA THR A 246 3.76 15.41 -4.65
C THR A 246 3.84 14.22 -3.68
N TRP A 247 4.61 13.20 -4.05
CA TRP A 247 4.85 12.06 -3.14
C TRP A 247 5.57 12.48 -1.86
N ALA A 248 6.45 13.47 -1.94
CA ALA A 248 7.13 14.08 -0.80
C ALA A 248 6.17 14.79 0.16
N GLU A 249 5.15 15.50 -0.36
CA GLU A 249 4.10 16.11 0.47
C GLU A 249 3.29 15.04 1.20
N LEU A 250 2.83 14.01 0.49
CA LEU A 250 2.12 12.88 1.10
C LEU A 250 2.97 12.17 2.16
N GLY A 251 4.24 11.91 1.85
CA GLY A 251 5.15 11.28 2.80
C GLY A 251 5.39 12.14 4.04
N SER A 252 5.47 13.46 3.89
CA SER A 252 5.58 14.38 5.04
C SER A 252 4.32 14.36 5.91
N GLU A 253 3.14 14.27 5.30
CA GLU A 253 1.87 14.17 6.03
C GLU A 253 1.74 12.84 6.76
N ALA A 254 2.05 11.72 6.08
CA ALA A 254 2.06 10.40 6.70
C ALA A 254 3.03 10.35 7.88
N ARG A 255 4.27 10.82 7.67
CA ARG A 255 5.29 10.86 8.71
C ARG A 255 4.90 11.74 9.91
N SER A 256 4.08 12.76 9.70
CA SER A 256 3.56 13.63 10.78
C SER A 256 2.61 12.90 11.75
N MET A 257 2.14 11.70 11.38
CA MET A 257 1.31 10.87 12.26
C MET A 257 2.10 10.18 13.38
N HIS A 258 3.43 10.10 13.29
CA HIS A 258 4.33 9.64 14.36
C HIS A 258 4.48 10.70 15.46
N LYS A 259 3.37 11.06 16.11
CA LYS A 259 3.26 12.19 17.02
C LYS A 259 4.03 11.94 18.31
N CYS A 260 3.91 10.75 18.89
CA CYS A 260 4.59 10.37 20.13
C CYS A 260 6.11 10.34 19.96
N GLN A 261 6.58 10.28 18.71
CA GLN A 261 8.01 10.26 18.39
C GLN A 261 8.58 11.67 18.15
N GLY A 262 7.76 12.71 18.30
CA GLY A 262 8.15 14.10 18.08
C GLY A 262 8.32 14.47 16.61
N ILE A 263 7.75 13.68 15.69
CA ILE A 263 7.97 13.84 14.24
C ILE A 263 6.92 14.78 13.60
N GLY A 264 6.58 15.87 14.28
CA GLY A 264 5.72 16.92 13.74
C GLY A 264 6.45 17.80 12.73
N GLN A 265 6.56 17.38 11.47
CA GLN A 265 7.17 18.22 10.43
C GLN A 265 6.19 19.24 9.85
N VAL A 266 6.67 20.45 9.60
CA VAL A 266 6.05 21.38 8.64
C VAL A 266 6.06 20.67 7.29
N SER A 267 4.89 20.58 6.63
CA SER A 267 4.75 19.89 5.34
C SER A 267 5.89 20.23 4.40
N ALA A 268 6.49 19.19 3.82
CA ALA A 268 7.49 19.36 2.78
C ALA A 268 6.90 20.21 1.64
N PHE A 269 7.49 21.38 1.37
CA PHE A 269 7.19 22.11 0.14
C PHE A 269 7.55 21.22 -1.09
N PRO A 270 6.91 21.43 -2.25
CA PRO A 270 7.03 20.61 -3.47
C PRO A 270 8.40 20.76 -4.18
N TRP A 271 9.48 20.64 -3.42
CA TRP A 271 10.84 20.55 -3.92
C TRP A 271 11.14 19.10 -4.31
N THR A 272 11.97 18.93 -5.33
CA THR A 272 12.47 17.63 -5.74
C THR A 272 13.18 16.95 -4.56
N ARG A 273 12.64 15.80 -4.13
CA ARG A 273 13.27 14.93 -3.14
C ARG A 273 13.52 13.60 -3.81
N ALA A 274 14.77 13.34 -4.18
CA ALA A 274 15.18 12.00 -4.58
C ALA A 274 15.63 11.21 -3.36
N ARG A 275 15.43 9.89 -3.37
CA ARG A 275 16.06 8.98 -2.40
C ARG A 275 16.84 7.87 -3.10
N GLY A 276 18.03 7.60 -2.60
CA GLY A 276 18.89 6.52 -3.08
C GLY A 276 18.55 5.17 -2.45
N TYR A 277 18.66 4.11 -3.24
CA TYR A 277 18.55 2.71 -2.81
C TYR A 277 19.62 1.87 -3.47
N TYR A 278 20.35 1.08 -2.69
CA TYR A 278 21.36 0.15 -3.24
C TYR A 278 20.72 -1.20 -3.54
N LEU A 279 20.95 -1.72 -4.74
CA LEU A 279 20.61 -3.09 -5.11
C LEU A 279 21.60 -4.05 -4.46
N GLN A 280 21.11 -4.87 -3.54
CA GLN A 280 21.92 -5.81 -2.77
C GLN A 280 21.88 -7.23 -3.36
N ASP A 281 20.71 -7.70 -3.77
CA ASP A 281 20.54 -9.05 -4.33
C ASP A 281 19.49 -9.08 -5.46
N VAL A 282 19.66 -10.01 -6.41
CA VAL A 282 18.83 -10.20 -7.59
C VAL A 282 18.58 -11.69 -7.84
N ALA A 283 17.32 -12.06 -8.02
CA ALA A 283 16.88 -13.41 -8.34
C ALA A 283 16.07 -13.44 -9.64
N LEU A 284 16.66 -12.89 -10.71
CA LEU A 284 16.13 -12.92 -12.07
C LEU A 284 16.81 -14.02 -12.88
N GLU A 285 16.07 -14.65 -13.79
CA GLU A 285 16.64 -15.66 -14.70
C GLU A 285 17.76 -15.05 -15.54
N GLY A 286 18.94 -15.69 -15.55
CA GLY A 286 20.10 -15.23 -16.31
C GLY A 286 20.88 -14.06 -15.68
N ALA A 287 20.48 -13.56 -14.50
CA ALA A 287 21.28 -12.61 -13.74
C ALA A 287 22.41 -13.34 -13.01
N SER A 288 23.65 -13.20 -13.49
CA SER A 288 24.86 -13.65 -12.79
C SER A 288 25.47 -12.49 -12.01
N GLU A 289 25.22 -12.44 -10.70
CA GLU A 289 25.68 -11.42 -9.73
C GLU A 289 25.24 -9.95 -9.98
N PRO A 290 25.07 -9.15 -8.91
CA PRO A 290 24.62 -7.75 -9.00
C PRO A 290 25.58 -6.76 -9.70
N ASP A 291 26.67 -7.25 -10.32
CA ASP A 291 27.64 -6.46 -11.09
C ASP A 291 27.47 -6.53 -12.61
N VAL A 292 26.54 -7.34 -13.11
CA VAL A 292 26.14 -7.27 -14.52
C VAL A 292 25.24 -6.06 -14.70
N ALA A 293 25.42 -5.34 -15.81
CA ALA A 293 24.66 -4.16 -16.23
C ALA A 293 23.15 -4.44 -16.40
N LEU A 294 22.48 -4.73 -15.28
CA LEU A 294 21.04 -4.82 -15.19
C LEU A 294 20.50 -3.39 -15.24
N PRO A 295 19.43 -3.14 -16.00
CA PRO A 295 18.70 -1.89 -15.88
C PRO A 295 18.31 -1.68 -14.40
N ASN A 296 18.77 -0.57 -13.83
CA ASN A 296 18.48 -0.15 -12.46
C ASN A 296 18.01 1.32 -12.47
N ALA A 297 17.15 1.63 -13.44
CA ALA A 297 16.46 2.91 -13.58
C ALA A 297 15.17 2.96 -12.75
N SER A 298 14.60 1.80 -12.41
CA SER A 298 13.49 1.68 -11.46
C SER A 298 13.63 0.44 -10.55
N LEU A 299 12.92 0.47 -9.42
CA LEU A 299 12.84 -0.67 -8.48
C LEU A 299 12.30 -1.94 -9.15
N ARG A 300 11.53 -1.81 -10.24
CA ARG A 300 10.84 -2.90 -10.93
C ARG A 300 11.52 -3.36 -12.21
N ASP A 301 12.67 -2.80 -12.56
CA ASP A 301 13.30 -3.11 -13.85
C ASP A 301 13.56 -4.62 -13.97
N GLY A 302 13.09 -5.25 -15.05
CA GLY A 302 13.18 -6.71 -15.23
C GLY A 302 12.20 -7.53 -14.38
N VAL A 303 11.27 -6.89 -13.67
CA VAL A 303 10.26 -7.53 -12.83
C VAL A 303 8.87 -7.21 -13.40
N GLU A 304 8.28 -8.15 -14.16
CA GLU A 304 6.96 -7.86 -14.75
C GLU A 304 5.86 -7.98 -13.71
N THR A 305 5.21 -6.86 -13.42
CA THR A 305 4.12 -6.72 -12.46
C THR A 305 2.75 -6.58 -13.13
N ARG A 306 2.69 -6.59 -14.46
CA ARG A 306 1.44 -6.42 -15.20
C ARG A 306 0.57 -7.66 -15.17
N LEU A 307 -0.74 -7.47 -15.15
CA LEU A 307 -1.74 -8.55 -15.16
C LEU A 307 -1.50 -9.57 -16.30
N VAL A 308 -1.23 -9.09 -17.52
CA VAL A 308 -0.95 -9.97 -18.68
C VAL A 308 0.30 -10.84 -18.50
N ALA A 309 1.25 -10.40 -17.68
CA ALA A 309 2.49 -11.13 -17.44
C ALA A 309 2.28 -12.40 -16.61
N LEU A 310 1.12 -12.57 -15.94
CA LEU A 310 0.79 -13.80 -15.20
C LEU A 310 0.83 -15.05 -16.09
N GLY A 311 0.60 -14.91 -17.40
CA GLY A 311 0.74 -16.00 -18.36
C GLY A 311 2.15 -16.60 -18.45
N ARG A 312 3.18 -15.96 -17.87
CA ARG A 312 4.54 -16.48 -17.77
C ARG A 312 4.65 -17.69 -16.83
N TYR A 313 3.83 -17.76 -15.78
CA TYR A 313 3.87 -18.87 -14.83
C TYR A 313 3.38 -20.17 -15.46
N ALA A 314 2.52 -20.07 -16.48
CA ALA A 314 2.03 -21.22 -17.21
C ALA A 314 2.35 -21.11 -18.72
N PRO A 315 3.63 -21.25 -19.13
CA PRO A 315 4.07 -21.01 -20.50
C PRO A 315 3.47 -22.01 -21.52
N ARG A 316 3.08 -23.19 -21.03
CA ARG A 316 2.42 -24.26 -21.79
C ARG A 316 0.89 -24.21 -21.73
N ALA A 317 0.32 -23.24 -21.01
CA ALA A 317 -1.13 -23.11 -20.91
C ALA A 317 -1.76 -22.80 -22.28
N PRO A 318 -3.06 -23.13 -22.47
CA PRO A 318 -3.79 -22.75 -23.66
C PRO A 318 -3.71 -21.24 -23.91
N ALA A 319 -3.62 -20.86 -25.18
CA ALA A 319 -3.64 -19.45 -25.59
C ALA A 319 -4.88 -18.68 -25.10
N ALA A 320 -5.94 -19.40 -24.69
CA ALA A 320 -7.12 -18.82 -24.05
C ALA A 320 -6.77 -18.04 -22.77
N LEU A 321 -5.90 -18.56 -21.90
CA LEU A 321 -5.50 -17.88 -20.66
C LEU A 321 -4.91 -16.49 -20.96
N ARG A 322 -3.95 -16.41 -21.89
CA ARG A 322 -3.32 -15.15 -22.30
C ARG A 322 -4.34 -14.17 -22.87
N ARG A 323 -5.22 -14.64 -23.77
CA ARG A 323 -6.28 -13.81 -24.36
C ARG A 323 -7.25 -13.27 -23.31
N THR A 324 -7.59 -14.06 -22.29
CA THR A 324 -8.49 -13.62 -21.22
C THR A 324 -7.81 -12.58 -20.33
N LEU A 325 -6.53 -12.77 -19.97
CA LEU A 325 -5.76 -11.74 -19.24
C LEU A 325 -5.67 -10.43 -20.02
N GLU A 326 -5.39 -10.50 -21.33
CA GLU A 326 -5.39 -9.34 -22.23
C GLU A 326 -6.77 -8.67 -22.32
N ALA A 327 -7.84 -9.46 -22.26
CA ALA A 327 -9.21 -8.94 -22.25
C ALA A 327 -9.54 -8.19 -20.96
N VAL A 328 -9.16 -8.72 -19.80
CA VAL A 328 -9.34 -8.03 -18.51
C VAL A 328 -8.55 -6.73 -18.50
N GLU A 329 -7.28 -6.75 -18.91
CA GLU A 329 -6.45 -5.54 -18.92
C GLU A 329 -6.98 -4.47 -19.90
N ARG A 330 -7.49 -4.88 -21.07
CA ARG A 330 -8.12 -3.97 -22.03
C ARG A 330 -9.34 -3.28 -21.41
N VAL A 331 -10.20 -4.03 -20.72
CA VAL A 331 -11.39 -3.49 -20.06
C VAL A 331 -11.03 -2.54 -18.91
N ALA A 332 -9.96 -2.82 -18.16
CA ALA A 332 -9.42 -1.89 -17.17
C ALA A 332 -8.99 -0.55 -17.80
N ARG A 333 -8.29 -0.61 -18.94
CA ARG A 333 -7.90 0.60 -19.72
C ARG A 333 -9.10 1.35 -20.29
N GLU A 334 -10.14 0.63 -20.74
CA GLU A 334 -11.40 1.23 -21.16
C GLU A 334 -12.07 1.99 -20.00
N ALA A 335 -12.07 1.43 -18.79
CA ALA A 335 -12.60 2.11 -17.60
C ALA A 335 -11.77 3.37 -17.24
N GLN A 336 -10.43 3.31 -17.31
CA GLN A 336 -9.56 4.47 -17.13
C GLN A 336 -9.88 5.58 -18.16
N HIS A 337 -10.04 5.22 -19.43
CA HIS A 337 -10.41 6.16 -20.49
C HIS A 337 -11.81 6.75 -20.28
N ALA A 338 -12.78 5.93 -19.86
CA ALA A 338 -14.14 6.36 -19.56
C ALA A 338 -14.18 7.36 -18.40
N LEU A 339 -13.37 7.15 -17.35
CA LEU A 339 -13.25 8.12 -16.25
C LEU A 339 -12.78 9.47 -16.76
N ALA A 340 -11.73 9.48 -17.58
CA ALA A 340 -11.12 10.70 -18.10
C ALA A 340 -12.01 11.49 -19.07
N THR A 341 -12.86 10.81 -19.83
CA THR A 341 -13.65 11.42 -20.92
C THR A 341 -15.12 11.65 -20.57
N SER A 342 -15.69 10.78 -19.74
CA SER A 342 -17.14 10.65 -19.53
C SER A 342 -17.54 10.61 -18.05
N GLY A 343 -16.56 10.61 -17.14
CA GLY A 343 -16.77 10.67 -15.70
C GLY A 343 -17.05 9.31 -15.02
N PRO A 344 -17.19 9.30 -13.68
CA PRO A 344 -17.25 8.07 -12.87
C PRO A 344 -18.32 7.07 -13.29
N ALA A 345 -19.52 7.52 -13.62
CA ALA A 345 -20.63 6.64 -13.97
C ALA A 345 -20.38 5.80 -15.25
N ALA A 346 -19.58 6.33 -16.19
CA ALA A 346 -19.24 5.64 -17.43
C ALA A 346 -18.28 4.45 -17.22
N THR A 347 -17.60 4.40 -16.08
CA THR A 347 -16.66 3.32 -15.73
C THR A 347 -17.38 2.03 -15.29
N LEU A 348 -18.62 2.12 -14.82
CA LEU A 348 -19.31 0.99 -14.20
C LEU A 348 -19.51 -0.20 -15.16
N ALA A 349 -19.88 0.08 -16.42
CA ALA A 349 -20.11 -0.97 -17.40
C ALA A 349 -18.83 -1.77 -17.75
N PRO A 350 -17.70 -1.15 -18.12
CA PRO A 350 -16.47 -1.89 -18.33
C PRO A 350 -16.02 -2.59 -17.04
N LEU A 351 -16.10 -1.95 -15.87
CA LEU A 351 -15.70 -2.60 -14.60
C LEU A 351 -16.47 -3.88 -14.29
N LEU A 352 -17.79 -3.88 -14.47
CA LEU A 352 -18.61 -5.09 -14.29
C LEU A 352 -18.27 -6.18 -15.30
N SER A 353 -17.97 -5.80 -16.55
CA SER A 353 -17.53 -6.73 -17.59
C SER A 353 -16.17 -7.37 -17.23
N GLY A 354 -15.23 -6.56 -16.76
CA GLY A 354 -13.91 -7.00 -16.32
C GLY A 354 -13.99 -7.94 -15.13
N LEU A 355 -14.74 -7.57 -14.09
CA LEU A 355 -14.98 -8.41 -12.91
C LEU A 355 -15.62 -9.76 -13.27
N THR A 356 -16.59 -9.76 -14.18
CA THR A 356 -17.24 -11.01 -14.64
C THR A 356 -16.25 -11.89 -15.41
N THR A 357 -15.44 -11.29 -16.29
CA THR A 357 -14.41 -11.98 -17.07
C THR A 357 -13.35 -12.59 -16.15
N LEU A 358 -12.91 -11.83 -15.15
CA LEU A 358 -11.92 -12.24 -14.16
C LEU A 358 -12.42 -13.42 -13.30
N ARG A 359 -13.66 -13.34 -12.79
CA ARG A 359 -14.28 -14.45 -12.05
C ARG A 359 -14.41 -15.72 -12.87
N THR A 360 -14.79 -15.57 -14.13
CA THR A 360 -14.88 -16.69 -15.07
C THR A 360 -13.49 -17.32 -15.27
N LEU A 361 -12.47 -16.49 -15.48
CA LEU A 361 -11.09 -16.95 -15.61
C LEU A 361 -10.64 -17.73 -14.36
N ARG A 362 -10.92 -17.22 -13.16
CA ARG A 362 -10.57 -17.90 -11.91
C ARG A 362 -11.25 -19.25 -11.77
N ALA A 363 -12.54 -19.34 -12.09
CA ALA A 363 -13.26 -20.62 -12.10
C ALA A 363 -12.70 -21.61 -13.13
N GLU A 364 -12.26 -21.13 -14.30
CA GLU A 364 -11.66 -21.98 -15.34
C GLU A 364 -10.26 -22.49 -14.95
N LEU A 365 -9.47 -21.73 -14.18
CA LEU A 365 -8.12 -22.12 -13.73
C LEU A 365 -8.08 -23.44 -12.97
N GLU A 366 -9.13 -23.75 -12.21
CA GLU A 366 -9.24 -25.03 -11.50
C GLU A 366 -9.18 -26.23 -12.45
N THR A 367 -9.71 -26.07 -13.66
CA THR A 367 -9.79 -27.12 -14.68
C THR A 367 -8.66 -27.07 -15.72
N LEU A 368 -7.88 -25.99 -15.73
CA LEU A 368 -6.79 -25.81 -16.69
C LEU A 368 -5.63 -26.78 -16.38
N VAL A 369 -5.13 -27.42 -17.44
CA VAL A 369 -3.95 -28.30 -17.38
C VAL A 369 -2.69 -27.43 -17.31
N VAL A 370 -2.35 -27.03 -16.10
CA VAL A 370 -1.16 -26.27 -15.74
C VAL A 370 -0.53 -26.87 -14.48
N ASP A 371 0.75 -26.58 -14.28
CA ASP A 371 1.48 -26.93 -13.06
C ASP A 371 0.77 -26.36 -11.81
N GLU A 372 0.87 -27.07 -10.67
CA GLU A 372 0.14 -26.69 -9.46
C GLU A 372 0.64 -25.36 -8.87
N ASP A 373 1.94 -25.14 -8.85
CA ASP A 373 2.52 -23.88 -8.35
C ASP A 373 2.18 -22.72 -9.30
N ALA A 374 2.17 -22.99 -10.61
CA ALA A 374 1.70 -22.02 -11.59
C ALA A 374 0.23 -21.66 -11.39
N ARG A 375 -0.65 -22.65 -11.14
CA ARG A 375 -2.07 -22.43 -10.86
C ARG A 375 -2.24 -21.57 -9.60
N TYR A 376 -1.54 -21.93 -8.53
CA TYR A 376 -1.57 -21.20 -7.26
C TYR A 376 -1.15 -19.75 -7.43
N GLU A 377 -0.01 -19.50 -8.11
CA GLU A 377 0.49 -18.14 -8.29
C GLU A 377 -0.48 -17.28 -9.11
N ILE A 378 -1.01 -17.83 -10.20
CA ILE A 378 -1.96 -17.10 -11.04
C ILE A 378 -3.24 -16.81 -10.25
N ASP A 379 -3.83 -17.79 -9.58
CA ASP A 379 -5.06 -17.56 -8.81
C ASP A 379 -4.84 -16.62 -7.62
N PHE A 380 -3.70 -16.72 -6.91
CA PHE A 380 -3.33 -15.80 -5.84
C PHE A 380 -3.40 -14.34 -6.33
N ARG A 381 -2.72 -14.03 -7.45
CA ARG A 381 -2.68 -12.68 -8.03
C ARG A 381 -4.03 -12.23 -8.56
N LEU A 382 -4.79 -13.13 -9.19
CA LEU A 382 -6.13 -12.81 -9.69
C LEU A 382 -7.14 -12.62 -8.55
N SER A 383 -6.93 -13.24 -7.39
CA SER A 383 -7.79 -13.03 -6.22
C SER A 383 -7.61 -11.63 -5.64
N GLU A 384 -6.38 -11.11 -5.63
CA GLU A 384 -6.08 -9.71 -5.28
C GLU A 384 -6.71 -8.75 -6.30
N GLU A 385 -6.52 -9.02 -7.58
CA GLU A 385 -7.09 -8.26 -8.68
C GLU A 385 -8.63 -8.23 -8.63
N GLU A 386 -9.26 -9.34 -8.21
CA GLU A 386 -10.72 -9.39 -8.06
C GLU A 386 -11.20 -8.41 -7.00
N ARG A 387 -10.51 -8.34 -5.85
CA ARG A 387 -10.82 -7.36 -4.79
C ARG A 387 -10.65 -5.92 -5.29
N ASP A 388 -9.68 -5.69 -6.17
CA ASP A 388 -9.45 -4.36 -6.75
C ASP A 388 -10.57 -3.97 -7.72
N PHE A 389 -11.06 -4.91 -8.53
CA PHE A 389 -12.24 -4.71 -9.36
C PHE A 389 -13.50 -4.49 -8.51
N GLU A 390 -13.70 -5.23 -7.43
CA GLU A 390 -14.84 -5.06 -6.52
C GLU A 390 -14.84 -3.65 -5.91
N GLU A 391 -13.70 -3.17 -5.44
CA GLU A 391 -13.56 -1.82 -4.90
C GLU A 391 -13.83 -0.75 -5.97
N ALA A 392 -13.29 -0.93 -7.18
CA ALA A 392 -13.57 -0.02 -8.29
C ALA A 392 -15.06 -0.01 -8.66
N VAL A 393 -15.75 -1.16 -8.69
CA VAL A 393 -17.20 -1.25 -8.93
C VAL A 393 -17.98 -0.57 -7.81
N ARG A 394 -17.59 -0.76 -6.55
CA ARG A 394 -18.21 -0.11 -5.38
C ARG A 394 -18.13 1.41 -5.51
N LEU A 395 -16.94 1.94 -5.82
CA LEU A 395 -16.70 3.36 -6.03
C LEU A 395 -17.47 3.91 -7.23
N ALA A 396 -17.42 3.23 -8.37
CA ALA A 396 -18.10 3.64 -9.61
C ALA A 396 -19.63 3.64 -9.49
N SER A 397 -20.19 2.73 -8.68
CA SER A 397 -21.63 2.67 -8.41
C SER A 397 -22.09 3.67 -7.33
N GLY A 398 -21.17 4.32 -6.63
CA GLY A 398 -21.48 5.18 -5.48
C GLY A 398 -22.08 4.40 -4.31
N LEU A 399 -21.71 3.12 -4.19
CA LEU A 399 -22.15 2.25 -3.11
C LEU A 399 -21.33 2.54 -1.84
N ARG A 400 -22.02 2.86 -0.75
CA ARG A 400 -21.45 2.98 0.59
C ARG A 400 -21.99 1.84 1.44
N VAL A 401 -21.08 1.06 2.01
CA VAL A 401 -21.39 -0.02 2.94
C VAL A 401 -20.73 0.33 4.25
N GLU A 402 -21.51 0.37 5.33
CA GLU A 402 -21.02 0.67 6.67
C GLU A 402 -21.46 -0.43 7.62
N ALA A 403 -20.54 -0.96 8.41
CA ALA A 403 -20.83 -1.90 9.48
C ALA A 403 -20.51 -1.22 10.82
N PHE A 404 -21.42 -1.34 11.78
CA PHE A 404 -21.31 -0.80 13.13
C PHE A 404 -21.45 -1.96 14.10
N ALA A 405 -20.47 -2.11 14.99
CA ALA A 405 -20.60 -3.00 16.13
C ALA A 405 -21.16 -2.21 17.32
N ASP A 406 -21.96 -2.85 18.17
CA ASP A 406 -22.37 -2.29 19.45
C ASP A 406 -21.22 -2.22 20.47
N ASP A 407 -20.20 -3.06 20.28
CA ASP A 407 -18.94 -3.03 21.01
C ASP A 407 -17.75 -2.73 20.08
N GLY A 408 -16.97 -1.71 20.42
CA GLY A 408 -15.75 -1.34 19.70
C GLY A 408 -14.53 -2.19 20.07
N VAL A 409 -14.62 -3.00 21.14
CA VAL A 409 -13.54 -3.88 21.61
C VAL A 409 -14.09 -5.28 21.85
N VAL A 410 -13.92 -6.16 20.85
CA VAL A 410 -14.37 -7.55 20.94
C VAL A 410 -13.21 -8.48 21.31
N VAL A 411 -13.45 -9.45 22.18
CA VAL A 411 -12.51 -10.55 22.47
C VAL A 411 -12.96 -11.86 21.81
N PRO A 412 -12.04 -12.81 21.51
CA PRO A 412 -12.43 -14.10 20.94
C PRO A 412 -13.52 -14.81 21.77
N GLY A 413 -14.58 -15.26 21.08
CA GLY A 413 -15.74 -15.93 21.69
C GLY A 413 -16.81 -14.99 22.28
N GLN A 414 -16.60 -13.67 22.26
CA GLN A 414 -17.63 -12.69 22.66
C GLN A 414 -18.70 -12.54 21.57
N PRO A 415 -20.01 -12.62 21.89
CA PRO A 415 -21.06 -12.24 20.97
C PRO A 415 -21.04 -10.72 20.71
N VAL A 416 -21.24 -10.30 19.46
CA VAL A 416 -21.23 -8.89 19.05
C VAL A 416 -22.38 -8.62 18.09
N ASN A 417 -23.14 -7.55 18.33
CA ASN A 417 -24.18 -7.15 17.39
C ASN A 417 -23.58 -6.24 16.33
N VAL A 418 -23.78 -6.61 15.07
CA VAL A 418 -23.30 -5.85 13.91
C VAL A 418 -24.50 -5.34 13.10
N ALA A 419 -24.66 -4.03 13.04
CA ALA A 419 -25.59 -3.35 12.15
C ALA A 419 -24.88 -2.98 10.85
N VAL A 420 -25.40 -3.42 9.70
CA VAL A 420 -24.88 -3.07 8.38
C VAL A 420 -25.87 -2.20 7.62
N ARG A 421 -25.37 -1.10 7.07
CA ARG A 421 -26.12 -0.16 6.23
C ARG A 421 -25.51 -0.09 4.84
N VAL A 422 -26.38 -0.13 3.84
CA VAL A 422 -26.00 -0.02 2.43
C VAL A 422 -26.75 1.15 1.82
N ALA A 423 -26.01 2.16 1.37
CA ALA A 423 -26.54 3.32 0.66
C ALA A 423 -26.01 3.35 -0.78
N ALA A 424 -26.91 3.55 -1.74
CA ALA A 424 -26.58 3.73 -3.15
C ALA A 424 -26.78 5.20 -3.55
N HIS A 425 -25.69 5.94 -3.72
CA HIS A 425 -25.74 7.34 -4.17
C HIS A 425 -25.73 7.47 -5.71
N GLY A 426 -25.54 6.36 -6.42
CA GLY A 426 -25.58 6.29 -7.88
C GLY A 426 -26.96 6.58 -8.48
N GLY A 427 -27.01 6.73 -9.80
CA GLY A 427 -28.26 6.98 -10.54
C GLY A 427 -29.16 5.75 -10.73
N ARG A 428 -28.84 4.60 -10.11
CA ARG A 428 -29.54 3.33 -10.27
C ARG A 428 -29.79 2.70 -8.90
N ASP A 429 -30.92 2.02 -8.77
CA ASP A 429 -31.25 1.26 -7.57
C ASP A 429 -30.32 0.05 -7.42
N VAL A 430 -29.94 -0.27 -6.19
CA VAL A 430 -29.09 -1.41 -5.85
C VAL A 430 -29.94 -2.43 -5.10
N HIS A 431 -30.11 -3.60 -5.70
CA HIS A 431 -30.76 -4.73 -5.05
C HIS A 431 -29.73 -5.53 -4.26
N VAL A 432 -29.74 -5.39 -2.94
CA VAL A 432 -28.94 -6.22 -2.03
C VAL A 432 -29.57 -7.61 -2.03
N ARG A 433 -28.91 -8.60 -2.65
CA ARG A 433 -29.43 -9.98 -2.70
C ARG A 433 -29.06 -10.78 -1.46
N ARG A 434 -27.84 -10.55 -0.96
CA ARG A 434 -27.23 -11.28 0.15
C ARG A 434 -26.22 -10.37 0.83
N LEU A 435 -26.12 -10.49 2.15
CA LEU A 435 -25.07 -9.92 2.96
C LEU A 435 -24.42 -11.04 3.76
N THR A 436 -23.09 -11.11 3.74
CA THR A 436 -22.31 -12.11 4.47
C THR A 436 -21.24 -11.38 5.26
N LEU A 437 -21.14 -11.67 6.55
CA LEU A 437 -20.06 -11.19 7.42
C LEU A 437 -19.02 -12.32 7.53
N ALA A 438 -17.75 -11.98 7.35
CA ALA A 438 -16.62 -12.89 7.52
C ALA A 438 -15.84 -12.53 8.80
N GLY A 439 -15.07 -13.47 9.34
CA GLY A 439 -14.27 -13.26 10.56
C GLY A 439 -15.01 -13.51 11.88
N LEU A 440 -16.23 -14.08 11.84
CA LEU A 440 -17.00 -14.50 12.99
C LEU A 440 -17.09 -16.04 13.04
N GLU A 441 -17.00 -16.65 14.22
CA GLU A 441 -16.95 -18.12 14.40
C GLU A 441 -18.24 -18.82 13.92
N THR A 442 -19.38 -18.16 14.03
CA THR A 442 -20.65 -18.59 13.44
C THR A 442 -20.90 -17.84 12.13
N PRO A 443 -21.43 -18.50 11.07
CA PRO A 443 -21.95 -17.79 9.93
C PRO A 443 -23.12 -16.93 10.41
N ALA A 444 -22.81 -15.67 10.69
CA ALA A 444 -23.73 -14.59 10.95
C ALA A 444 -24.96 -14.74 10.04
N ARG A 445 -26.16 -14.64 10.64
CA ARG A 445 -27.44 -14.80 9.93
C ARG A 445 -27.38 -14.07 8.59
N THR A 446 -27.67 -14.79 7.51
CA THR A 446 -27.73 -14.18 6.18
C THR A 446 -28.92 -13.23 6.14
N CYS A 447 -28.66 -11.93 6.03
CA CYS A 447 -29.72 -10.95 5.88
C CYS A 447 -30.52 -11.23 4.60
N THR A 448 -31.85 -11.21 4.69
CA THR A 448 -32.72 -11.30 3.52
C THR A 448 -32.54 -10.07 2.65
N GLY A 449 -32.49 -10.27 1.33
CA GLY A 449 -32.25 -9.19 0.38
C GLY A 449 -33.31 -8.08 0.41
N GLY A 450 -32.91 -6.87 0.00
CA GLY A 450 -33.76 -5.68 -0.07
C GLY A 450 -33.26 -4.69 -1.11
N VAL A 451 -33.91 -3.53 -1.21
CA VAL A 451 -33.56 -2.48 -2.19
C VAL A 451 -32.95 -1.29 -1.45
N SER A 452 -31.79 -0.84 -1.89
CA SER A 452 -31.18 0.42 -1.49
C SER A 452 -31.27 1.42 -2.65
N ASN A 453 -31.74 2.63 -2.35
CA ASN A 453 -31.81 3.74 -3.30
C ASN A 453 -31.35 5.04 -2.63
N LYS A 454 -31.35 6.15 -3.39
CA LYS A 454 -30.88 7.46 -2.90
C LYS A 454 -31.59 7.98 -1.65
N VAL A 455 -32.82 7.54 -1.41
CA VAL A 455 -33.68 8.05 -0.34
C VAL A 455 -33.74 7.08 0.84
N THR A 456 -33.67 5.77 0.57
CA THR A 456 -33.87 4.71 1.57
C THR A 456 -32.67 3.76 1.56
N PRO A 457 -31.76 3.85 2.56
CA PRO A 457 -30.71 2.86 2.70
C PRO A 457 -31.29 1.52 3.13
N TYR A 458 -30.65 0.44 2.67
CA TYR A 458 -30.93 -0.91 3.19
C TYR A 458 -30.19 -1.08 4.53
N SER A 459 -30.86 -1.66 5.52
CA SER A 459 -30.28 -1.94 6.84
C SER A 459 -30.55 -3.38 7.24
N CYS A 460 -29.59 -3.99 7.93
CA CYS A 460 -29.73 -5.28 8.57
C CYS A 460 -28.92 -5.32 9.87
N ASP A 461 -29.49 -5.94 10.90
CA ASP A 461 -28.81 -6.19 12.17
C ASP A 461 -28.53 -7.69 12.31
N VAL A 462 -27.33 -8.05 12.72
CA VAL A 462 -26.88 -9.44 12.91
C VAL A 462 -26.26 -9.59 14.29
N GLU A 463 -26.66 -10.63 15.02
CA GLU A 463 -26.13 -11.02 16.34
C GLU A 463 -25.12 -12.16 16.21
#